data_AF-A0A098S5Q6-F1
#
_entry.id   AF-A0A098S5Q6-F1
#
_cell.length_a   1.000
_cell.length_b   1.000
_cell.length_c   1.000
_cell.angle_alpha   90.00
_cell.angle_beta   90.00
_cell.angle_gamma   90.00
#
_symmetry.space_group_name_H-M   'P 1'
#
loop_
_entity.id
_entity.type
_entity.pdbx_description
1 polymer ?
#
loop_
_entity_poly.entity_id
_entity_poly.type
_entity_poly.pdbx_seq_one_letter_code
_entity_poly.pdbx_strand_id
1 'polypeptide(L)'
;VLILYSQEVLDAGIDYEQEAILGVADLNTALAESAIPNTNVSAEIAGYELLEGYEEMGNAIAARGQLEQNPNIPALRDEYNADLVVLFQVMDFFSDGVQLGGIAMINDGRFTGGVPDVNMVFSVIDTEAPPDIFAHEIGHLLGCRHLKEDDPHGFANAYEICTLPISGEGQNFCAQYMSTVMDGNAGVSRVLRFSNPEGLYQEFATGTEDHNNARMIAQTACPISLFGGMVEGGFADPPFNANATGPLYIYHDNIGSFTYSSYYEGCQDGIVEYHWEISWDHQNTFQTLSYEEDAILQAVDVPQNQPTGFIRLTASCTEEPDEVVRVLQLTNWSAWNLKIDPNGEDSYAVRSSRRVKAGRISETSDEGALSIFPNPVKNILYIESETVALNDLLEVNLYSVQGTRYDFHKNLLSEQSTQLSIDVGSMVPGFYILELKSAERYFHLPIIIVH
;
A
#
# COMPACT_ATOMS: atom_id res chain seq x y z
N VAL A 1 5.85 -1.03 -23.63
CA VAL A 1 5.49 -2.44 -23.91
C VAL A 1 5.78 -2.76 -25.37
N LEU A 2 6.70 -3.67 -25.66
CA LEU A 2 6.91 -4.22 -26.99
C LEU A 2 5.90 -5.33 -27.25
N ILE A 3 5.19 -5.24 -28.36
CA ILE A 3 4.23 -6.25 -28.80
C ILE A 3 4.91 -7.11 -29.85
N LEU A 4 5.09 -8.37 -29.52
CA LEU A 4 5.48 -9.40 -30.45
C LEU A 4 4.25 -10.14 -30.95
N TYR A 5 4.31 -10.68 -32.15
CA TYR A 5 3.26 -11.55 -32.68
C TYR A 5 3.86 -12.69 -33.51
N SER A 6 3.15 -13.82 -33.61
CA SER A 6 3.53 -14.97 -34.42
C SER A 6 3.19 -14.77 -35.91
N GLN A 7 3.71 -15.65 -36.78
CA GLN A 7 3.30 -15.66 -38.19
C GLN A 7 1.84 -16.12 -38.33
N GLU A 8 1.39 -17.02 -37.45
CA GLU A 8 0.03 -17.53 -37.42
C GLU A 8 -1.00 -16.45 -37.09
N VAL A 9 -0.67 -15.47 -36.23
CA VAL A 9 -1.50 -14.27 -35.99
C VAL A 9 -1.72 -13.48 -37.28
N LEU A 10 -0.66 -13.27 -38.08
CA LEU A 10 -0.76 -12.61 -39.38
C LEU A 10 -1.61 -13.43 -40.36
N ASP A 11 -1.36 -14.73 -40.44
CA ASP A 11 -2.03 -15.64 -41.37
C ASP A 11 -3.52 -15.82 -41.04
N ALA A 12 -3.88 -15.72 -39.76
CA ALA A 12 -5.26 -15.70 -39.27
C ALA A 12 -5.98 -14.36 -39.58
N GLY A 13 -5.24 -13.31 -39.97
CA GLY A 13 -5.79 -11.99 -40.27
C GLY A 13 -6.21 -11.21 -39.03
N ILE A 14 -5.59 -11.50 -37.88
CA ILE A 14 -5.82 -10.77 -36.63
C ILE A 14 -5.12 -9.40 -36.71
N ASP A 15 -5.83 -8.36 -36.29
CA ASP A 15 -5.28 -7.00 -36.17
C ASP A 15 -4.57 -6.84 -34.83
N TYR A 16 -3.33 -7.33 -34.76
CA TYR A 16 -2.51 -7.32 -33.56
C TYR A 16 -2.26 -5.90 -33.02
N GLU A 17 -2.26 -4.87 -33.87
CA GLU A 17 -2.12 -3.48 -33.43
C GLU A 17 -3.36 -3.04 -32.68
N GLN A 18 -4.55 -3.32 -33.22
CA GLN A 18 -5.80 -3.00 -32.56
C GLN A 18 -5.97 -3.76 -31.24
N GLU A 19 -5.59 -5.04 -31.17
CA GLU A 19 -5.61 -5.83 -29.94
C GLU A 19 -4.69 -5.23 -28.86
N ALA A 20 -3.46 -4.87 -29.23
CA ALA A 20 -2.54 -4.21 -28.30
C ALA A 20 -3.04 -2.85 -27.80
N ILE A 21 -3.63 -2.04 -28.69
CA ILE A 21 -4.19 -0.73 -28.33
C ILE A 21 -5.30 -0.89 -27.30
N LEU A 22 -6.20 -1.88 -27.49
CA LEU A 22 -7.27 -2.17 -26.53
C LEU A 22 -6.70 -2.70 -25.21
N GLY A 23 -5.77 -3.65 -25.27
CA GLY A 23 -5.13 -4.21 -24.08
C GLY A 23 -4.41 -3.16 -23.24
N VAL A 24 -3.64 -2.26 -23.87
CA VAL A 24 -2.97 -1.15 -23.18
C VAL A 24 -3.96 -0.13 -22.64
N ALA A 25 -5.07 0.14 -23.34
CA ALA A 25 -6.13 1.01 -22.85
C ALA A 25 -6.82 0.43 -21.59
N ASP A 26 -7.09 -0.88 -21.59
CA ASP A 26 -7.68 -1.58 -20.46
C ASP A 26 -6.71 -1.64 -19.26
N LEU A 27 -5.42 -1.90 -19.52
CA LEU A 27 -4.38 -1.83 -18.48
C LEU A 27 -4.29 -0.43 -17.88
N ASN A 28 -4.25 0.63 -18.69
CA ASN A 28 -4.17 2.00 -18.21
C ASN A 28 -5.43 2.42 -17.44
N THR A 29 -6.60 1.94 -17.88
CA THR A 29 -7.85 2.10 -17.14
C THR A 29 -7.74 1.42 -15.78
N ALA A 30 -7.27 0.17 -15.74
CA ALA A 30 -7.06 -0.57 -14.50
C ALA A 30 -6.09 0.15 -13.56
N LEU A 31 -4.93 0.58 -14.04
CA LEU A 31 -3.95 1.32 -13.24
C LEU A 31 -4.52 2.63 -12.67
N ALA A 32 -5.20 3.42 -13.50
CA ALA A 32 -5.78 4.71 -13.08
C ALA A 32 -6.90 4.55 -12.05
N GLU A 33 -7.74 3.54 -12.20
CA GLU A 33 -8.90 3.29 -11.34
C GLU A 33 -8.55 2.54 -10.03
N SER A 34 -7.29 2.16 -9.84
CA SER A 34 -6.81 1.36 -8.70
C SER A 34 -6.24 2.15 -7.53
N ALA A 35 -6.17 3.48 -7.64
CA ALA A 35 -5.59 4.35 -6.62
C ALA A 35 -4.19 3.90 -6.17
N ILE A 36 -3.31 3.61 -7.13
CA ILE A 36 -1.93 3.16 -6.86
C ILE A 36 -1.23 4.18 -5.94
N PRO A 37 -0.71 3.76 -4.76
CA PRO A 37 -0.17 4.69 -3.80
C PRO A 37 1.18 5.26 -4.28
N ASN A 38 1.36 6.57 -4.12
CA ASN A 38 2.63 7.30 -4.30
C ASN A 38 3.28 7.21 -5.70
N THR A 39 2.64 6.59 -6.68
CA THR A 39 3.20 6.37 -8.02
C THR A 39 2.10 6.55 -9.07
N ASN A 40 2.39 7.32 -10.11
CA ASN A 40 1.57 7.35 -11.33
C ASN A 40 2.16 6.34 -12.31
N VAL A 41 1.41 5.26 -12.56
CA VAL A 41 1.83 4.19 -13.46
C VAL A 41 0.95 4.22 -14.70
N SER A 42 1.58 4.20 -15.87
CA SER A 42 0.92 4.03 -17.16
C SER A 42 1.82 3.23 -18.10
N ALA A 43 1.21 2.45 -18.98
CA ALA A 43 1.89 1.73 -20.04
C ALA A 43 1.67 2.42 -21.38
N GLU A 44 2.68 2.35 -22.24
CA GLU A 44 2.58 2.75 -23.64
C GLU A 44 3.14 1.64 -24.54
N ILE A 45 2.72 1.65 -25.81
CA ILE A 45 3.25 0.73 -26.81
C ILE A 45 4.56 1.28 -27.33
N ALA A 46 5.62 0.48 -27.18
CA ALA A 46 6.97 0.81 -27.62
C ALA A 46 7.18 0.44 -29.10
N GLY A 47 6.54 -0.64 -29.56
CA GLY A 47 6.64 -1.10 -30.94
C GLY A 47 5.86 -2.38 -31.17
N TYR A 48 5.84 -2.81 -32.43
CA TYR A 48 5.25 -4.06 -32.90
C TYR A 48 6.27 -4.80 -33.74
N GLU A 49 6.50 -6.08 -33.48
CA GLU A 49 7.47 -6.87 -34.25
C GLU A 49 7.02 -8.32 -34.44
N LEU A 50 7.25 -8.86 -35.63
CA LEU A 50 7.06 -10.30 -35.89
C LEU A 50 8.18 -11.07 -35.20
N LEU A 51 7.85 -12.04 -34.35
CA LEU A 51 8.86 -12.92 -33.77
C LEU A 51 9.24 -14.01 -34.77
N GLU A 52 10.15 -13.70 -35.68
CA GLU A 52 10.56 -14.62 -36.74
C GLU A 52 11.01 -15.99 -36.20
N GLY A 53 10.42 -17.05 -36.74
CA GLY A 53 10.76 -18.43 -36.38
C GLY A 53 10.19 -18.91 -35.04
N TYR A 54 9.32 -18.13 -34.39
CA TYR A 54 8.49 -18.62 -33.31
C TYR A 54 7.46 -19.62 -33.86
N GLU A 55 7.31 -20.75 -33.18
CA GLU A 55 6.27 -21.74 -33.44
C GLU A 55 5.32 -21.73 -32.25
N GLU A 56 4.03 -21.45 -32.48
CA GLU A 56 3.04 -21.38 -31.41
C GLU A 56 2.92 -22.70 -30.64
N MET A 57 2.65 -22.58 -29.34
CA MET A 57 2.60 -23.74 -28.44
C MET A 57 1.31 -23.79 -27.65
N GLY A 58 0.61 -24.92 -27.74
CA GLY A 58 -0.59 -25.18 -26.95
C GLY A 58 -0.32 -25.53 -25.48
N ASN A 59 0.94 -25.57 -25.03
CA ASN A 59 1.28 -25.72 -23.61
C ASN A 59 1.83 -24.39 -23.08
N ALA A 60 1.13 -23.79 -22.12
CA ALA A 60 1.43 -22.44 -21.63
C ALA A 60 2.84 -22.32 -21.04
N ILE A 61 3.27 -23.32 -20.25
CA ILE A 61 4.59 -23.34 -19.60
C ILE A 61 5.70 -23.45 -20.65
N ALA A 62 5.50 -24.27 -21.69
CA ALA A 62 6.43 -24.41 -22.79
C ALA A 62 6.51 -23.14 -23.66
N ALA A 63 5.35 -22.53 -23.97
CA ALA A 63 5.29 -21.26 -24.70
C ALA A 63 6.13 -20.20 -23.99
N ARG A 64 5.87 -19.99 -22.70
CA ARG A 64 6.65 -19.07 -21.85
C ARG A 64 8.14 -19.42 -21.84
N GLY A 65 8.50 -20.69 -21.63
CA GLY A 65 9.89 -21.13 -21.59
C GLY A 65 10.64 -20.94 -22.92
N GLN A 66 9.95 -20.95 -24.05
CA GLN A 66 10.53 -20.66 -25.36
C GLN A 66 10.89 -19.18 -25.51
N LEU A 67 10.05 -18.27 -24.98
CA LEU A 67 10.36 -16.82 -24.99
C LEU A 67 11.55 -16.52 -24.09
N GLU A 68 11.58 -17.10 -22.89
CA GLU A 68 12.69 -16.96 -21.94
C GLU A 68 14.04 -17.29 -22.56
N GLN A 69 14.05 -18.28 -23.45
CA GLN A 69 15.25 -18.80 -24.11
C GLN A 69 15.51 -18.18 -25.49
N ASN A 70 14.65 -17.27 -25.96
CA ASN A 70 14.79 -16.69 -27.29
C ASN A 70 15.85 -15.56 -27.29
N PRO A 71 17.00 -15.76 -27.97
CA PRO A 71 18.10 -14.81 -27.93
C PRO A 71 17.81 -13.50 -28.68
N ASN A 72 16.75 -13.44 -29.49
CA ASN A 72 16.40 -12.26 -30.27
C ASN A 72 15.57 -11.25 -29.45
N ILE A 73 14.82 -11.72 -28.44
CA ILE A 73 13.92 -10.86 -27.65
C ILE A 73 14.69 -9.74 -26.94
N PRO A 74 15.85 -9.96 -26.30
CA PRO A 74 16.63 -8.87 -25.72
C PRO A 74 16.99 -7.78 -26.75
N ALA A 75 17.48 -8.16 -27.93
CA ALA A 75 17.84 -7.20 -28.98
C ALA A 75 16.62 -6.39 -29.48
N LEU A 76 15.45 -7.01 -29.61
CA LEU A 76 14.22 -6.31 -29.97
C LEU A 76 13.76 -5.35 -28.87
N ARG A 77 13.86 -5.75 -27.61
CA ARG A 77 13.57 -4.85 -26.48
C ARG A 77 14.46 -3.61 -26.52
N ASP A 78 15.74 -3.79 -26.82
CA ASP A 78 16.70 -2.70 -26.92
C ASP A 78 16.36 -1.77 -28.10
N GLU A 79 16.06 -2.34 -29.27
CA GLU A 79 15.72 -1.57 -30.46
C GLU A 79 14.50 -0.66 -30.24
N TYR A 80 13.50 -1.18 -29.52
CA TYR A 80 12.24 -0.46 -29.26
C TYR A 80 12.23 0.28 -27.91
N ASN A 81 13.31 0.21 -27.13
CA ASN A 81 13.41 0.74 -25.78
C ASN A 81 12.25 0.27 -24.87
N ALA A 82 12.03 -1.04 -24.78
CA ALA A 82 10.83 -1.62 -24.18
C ALA A 82 11.07 -2.28 -22.80
N ASP A 83 10.28 -1.83 -21.82
CA ASP A 83 10.32 -2.32 -20.43
C ASP A 83 9.67 -3.69 -20.21
N LEU A 84 8.71 -4.02 -21.06
CA LEU A 84 7.84 -5.19 -21.00
C LEU A 84 7.67 -5.76 -22.39
N VAL A 85 7.56 -7.09 -22.49
CA VAL A 85 7.27 -7.79 -23.75
C VAL A 85 5.97 -8.57 -23.64
N VAL A 86 5.11 -8.46 -24.63
CA VAL A 86 3.91 -9.28 -24.76
C VAL A 86 3.96 -9.97 -26.11
N LEU A 87 3.82 -11.28 -26.16
CA LEU A 87 3.64 -12.03 -27.40
C LEU A 87 2.17 -12.40 -27.60
N PHE A 88 1.65 -12.08 -28.77
CA PHE A 88 0.37 -12.58 -29.24
C PHE A 88 0.51 -13.87 -30.04
N GLN A 89 -0.39 -14.81 -29.76
CA GLN A 89 -0.59 -16.03 -30.53
C GLN A 89 -2.09 -16.31 -30.75
N VAL A 90 -2.41 -17.18 -31.71
CA VAL A 90 -3.79 -17.64 -32.00
C VAL A 90 -4.05 -19.08 -31.56
N MET A 91 -3.01 -19.86 -31.28
CA MET A 91 -3.17 -21.21 -30.77
C MET A 91 -3.63 -21.19 -29.31
N ASP A 92 -4.80 -21.78 -29.05
CA ASP A 92 -5.28 -22.10 -27.70
C ASP A 92 -4.17 -22.78 -26.88
N PHE A 93 -3.85 -22.22 -25.72
CA PHE A 93 -2.86 -22.82 -24.83
C PHE A 93 -3.44 -23.24 -23.48
N PHE A 94 -2.91 -24.36 -22.99
CA PHE A 94 -3.44 -25.09 -21.85
C PHE A 94 -2.37 -25.28 -20.77
N SER A 95 -2.81 -25.31 -19.52
CA SER A 95 -2.03 -25.76 -18.37
C SER A 95 -2.86 -26.74 -17.56
N ASP A 96 -2.30 -27.93 -17.27
CA ASP A 96 -2.98 -29.01 -16.54
C ASP A 96 -4.41 -29.34 -17.05
N GLY A 97 -4.63 -29.17 -18.36
CA GLY A 97 -5.92 -29.45 -19.02
C GLY A 97 -6.95 -28.32 -18.91
N VAL A 98 -6.58 -27.17 -18.33
CA VAL A 98 -7.38 -25.94 -18.30
C VAL A 98 -6.89 -25.02 -19.41
N GLN A 99 -7.82 -24.50 -20.22
CA GLN A 99 -7.51 -23.48 -21.22
C GLN A 99 -7.22 -22.15 -20.52
N LEU A 100 -6.15 -21.48 -20.93
CA LEU A 100 -5.74 -20.18 -20.42
C LEU A 100 -5.85 -19.15 -21.54
N GLY A 101 -6.21 -17.91 -21.22
CA GLY A 101 -6.13 -16.80 -22.17
C GLY A 101 -4.76 -16.11 -22.18
N GLY A 102 -3.94 -16.38 -21.18
CA GLY A 102 -2.71 -15.66 -20.89
C GLY A 102 -1.75 -16.48 -20.01
N ILE A 103 -0.46 -16.25 -20.18
CA ILE A 103 0.55 -16.67 -19.21
C ILE A 103 1.68 -15.65 -19.11
N ALA A 104 1.90 -15.17 -17.90
CA ALA A 104 3.04 -14.38 -17.50
C ALA A 104 3.85 -15.12 -16.43
N MET A 105 5.07 -14.64 -16.18
CA MET A 105 5.75 -15.01 -14.95
C MET A 105 5.35 -14.07 -13.81
N ILE A 106 5.12 -14.64 -12.62
CA ILE A 106 4.86 -13.83 -11.44
C ILE A 106 6.18 -13.26 -10.96
N ASN A 107 6.30 -11.93 -11.01
CA ASN A 107 7.33 -11.19 -10.30
C ASN A 107 6.96 -11.14 -8.81
N ASP A 108 7.32 -12.15 -8.03
CA ASP A 108 6.87 -12.23 -6.64
C ASP A 108 7.52 -11.23 -5.67
N GLY A 109 8.30 -10.27 -6.19
CA GLY A 109 9.06 -9.31 -5.39
C GLY A 109 10.13 -9.96 -4.50
N ARG A 110 10.43 -11.26 -4.68
CA ARG A 110 11.42 -12.01 -3.90
C ARG A 110 12.59 -12.49 -4.75
N PHE A 111 13.03 -11.68 -5.71
CA PHE A 111 14.32 -11.96 -6.33
C PHE A 111 15.40 -11.95 -5.26
N THR A 112 16.15 -13.04 -5.19
CA THR A 112 17.36 -13.18 -4.37
C THR A 112 18.39 -12.18 -4.92
N GLY A 113 18.34 -10.93 -4.44
CA GLY A 113 19.11 -9.80 -4.99
C GLY A 113 18.29 -8.54 -5.31
N GLY A 114 16.97 -8.53 -5.11
CA GLY A 114 16.16 -7.30 -5.05
C GLY A 114 15.74 -6.65 -6.37
N VAL A 115 16.08 -7.21 -7.54
CA VAL A 115 15.69 -6.65 -8.85
C VAL A 115 14.94 -7.70 -9.67
N PRO A 116 13.81 -7.36 -10.33
CA PRO A 116 13.21 -8.25 -11.31
C PRO A 116 14.18 -8.54 -12.44
N ASP A 117 14.43 -9.82 -12.69
CA ASP A 117 15.26 -10.20 -13.83
C ASP A 117 14.54 -9.73 -15.08
N VAL A 118 15.19 -8.84 -15.82
CA VAL A 118 14.70 -8.32 -17.10
C VAL A 118 14.31 -9.43 -18.07
N ASN A 119 15.01 -10.58 -18.04
CA ASN A 119 14.71 -11.73 -18.87
C ASN A 119 13.41 -12.41 -18.49
N MET A 120 12.81 -12.08 -17.35
CA MET A 120 11.62 -12.70 -16.77
C MET A 120 10.33 -11.88 -17.02
N VAL A 121 10.43 -10.73 -17.69
CA VAL A 121 9.33 -9.75 -17.76
C VAL A 121 8.64 -9.77 -19.12
N PHE A 122 8.09 -10.94 -19.44
CA PHE A 122 7.36 -11.18 -20.67
C PHE A 122 6.09 -12.02 -20.43
N SER A 123 5.06 -11.82 -21.24
CA SER A 123 3.84 -12.61 -21.23
C SER A 123 3.48 -13.13 -22.62
N VAL A 124 2.73 -14.22 -22.67
CA VAL A 124 2.11 -14.75 -23.88
C VAL A 124 0.60 -14.65 -23.72
N ILE A 125 -0.10 -14.12 -24.72
CA ILE A 125 -1.54 -13.90 -24.70
C ILE A 125 -2.17 -14.53 -25.95
N ASP A 126 -3.29 -15.21 -25.72
CA ASP A 126 -4.16 -15.70 -26.78
C ASP A 126 -5.00 -14.54 -27.29
N THR A 127 -4.92 -14.25 -28.58
CA THR A 127 -5.68 -13.17 -29.20
C THR A 127 -7.19 -13.41 -29.22
N GLU A 128 -7.67 -14.65 -29.00
CA GLU A 128 -9.09 -14.93 -28.81
C GLU A 128 -9.56 -14.69 -27.36
N ALA A 129 -8.63 -14.42 -26.43
CA ALA A 129 -8.97 -14.18 -25.04
C ALA A 129 -9.64 -12.82 -24.82
N PRO A 130 -10.45 -12.67 -23.74
CA PRO A 130 -11.02 -11.39 -23.37
C PRO A 130 -9.96 -10.28 -23.17
N PRO A 131 -10.23 -9.03 -23.56
CA PRO A 131 -9.24 -7.93 -23.50
C PRO A 131 -8.64 -7.66 -22.11
N ASP A 132 -9.39 -7.93 -21.02
CA ASP A 132 -8.91 -7.74 -19.64
C ASP A 132 -7.75 -8.69 -19.28
N ILE A 133 -7.54 -9.76 -20.05
CA ILE A 133 -6.41 -10.67 -19.89
C ILE A 133 -5.08 -9.94 -20.11
N PHE A 134 -5.03 -8.94 -20.98
CA PHE A 134 -3.82 -8.15 -21.16
C PHE A 134 -3.39 -7.43 -19.87
N ALA A 135 -4.36 -6.81 -19.18
CA ALA A 135 -4.13 -6.18 -17.90
C ALA A 135 -3.79 -7.20 -16.80
N HIS A 136 -4.42 -8.38 -16.85
CA HIS A 136 -4.16 -9.48 -15.92
C HIS A 136 -2.72 -10.00 -16.03
N GLU A 137 -2.25 -10.32 -17.23
CA GLU A 137 -0.92 -10.88 -17.44
C GLU A 137 0.17 -9.86 -17.12
N ILE A 138 0.02 -8.60 -17.52
CA ILE A 138 0.96 -7.55 -17.11
C ILE A 138 0.90 -7.33 -15.59
N GLY A 139 -0.26 -7.50 -14.97
CA GLY A 139 -0.39 -7.51 -13.52
C GLY A 139 0.54 -8.52 -12.85
N HIS A 140 0.66 -9.75 -13.38
CA HIS A 140 1.63 -10.73 -12.90
C HIS A 140 3.09 -10.29 -13.07
N LEU A 141 3.43 -9.63 -14.17
CA LEU A 141 4.76 -9.05 -14.40
C LEU A 141 5.09 -7.93 -13.40
N LEU A 142 4.07 -7.21 -12.93
CA LEU A 142 4.15 -6.23 -11.83
C LEU A 142 4.06 -6.88 -10.44
N GLY A 143 3.91 -8.20 -10.37
CA GLY A 143 3.92 -8.98 -9.12
C GLY A 143 2.57 -9.20 -8.47
N CYS A 144 1.49 -8.84 -9.15
CA CYS A 144 0.14 -9.09 -8.68
C CYS A 144 -0.18 -10.59 -8.70
N ARG A 145 -1.07 -11.02 -7.80
CA ARG A 145 -1.48 -12.42 -7.67
C ARG A 145 -2.99 -12.57 -7.75
N HIS A 146 -3.40 -13.80 -8.02
CA HIS A 146 -4.79 -14.24 -8.00
C HIS A 146 -5.41 -14.13 -6.60
N LEU A 147 -6.70 -14.48 -6.51
CA LEU A 147 -7.42 -14.59 -5.25
C LEU A 147 -6.73 -15.64 -4.34
N LYS A 148 -6.78 -15.40 -3.04
CA LYS A 148 -6.00 -16.10 -1.99
C LYS A 148 -6.37 -17.58 -1.75
N GLU A 149 -7.27 -18.19 -2.54
CA GLU A 149 -7.86 -19.49 -2.21
C GLU A 149 -6.83 -20.57 -1.87
N ASP A 150 -5.74 -20.69 -2.67
CA ASP A 150 -4.66 -21.66 -2.48
C ASP A 150 -3.23 -21.03 -2.57
N ASP A 151 -3.11 -19.70 -2.56
CA ASP A 151 -1.79 -19.04 -2.62
C ASP A 151 -1.12 -19.03 -1.23
N PRO A 152 0.06 -19.68 -1.04
CA PRO A 152 0.78 -19.62 0.23
C PRO A 152 1.30 -18.21 0.58
N HIS A 153 1.19 -17.24 -0.34
CA HIS A 153 1.61 -15.86 -0.16
C HIS A 153 0.46 -15.01 0.38
N GLY A 154 0.70 -14.34 1.50
CA GLY A 154 -0.35 -13.62 2.23
C GLY A 154 -0.69 -12.22 1.73
N PHE A 155 -0.07 -11.73 0.64
CA PHE A 155 -0.21 -10.34 0.17
C PHE A 155 -0.24 -10.25 -1.36
N ALA A 156 -0.67 -9.08 -1.87
CA ALA A 156 -0.79 -8.78 -3.30
C ALA A 156 -1.74 -9.75 -4.03
N ASN A 157 -2.91 -10.02 -3.44
CA ASN A 157 -3.92 -10.88 -4.02
C ASN A 157 -5.07 -10.08 -4.63
N ALA A 158 -5.72 -10.64 -5.66
CA ALA A 158 -6.99 -10.16 -6.19
C ALA A 158 -8.08 -10.13 -5.10
N TYR A 159 -9.17 -9.40 -5.31
CA TYR A 159 -10.27 -9.27 -4.37
C TYR A 159 -11.63 -9.43 -5.04
N GLU A 160 -12.55 -10.13 -4.38
CA GLU A 160 -13.97 -10.16 -4.75
C GLU A 160 -14.74 -9.07 -3.97
N ILE A 161 -15.39 -8.19 -4.71
CA ILE A 161 -16.15 -7.04 -4.24
C ILE A 161 -17.62 -7.45 -4.11
N CYS A 162 -18.16 -7.34 -2.90
CA CYS A 162 -19.60 -7.50 -2.71
C CYS A 162 -20.34 -6.22 -3.13
N THR A 163 -20.92 -6.22 -4.32
CA THR A 163 -21.61 -5.03 -4.89
C THR A 163 -23.09 -4.96 -4.54
N LEU A 164 -23.68 -6.07 -4.09
CA LEU A 164 -25.07 -6.12 -3.64
C LEU A 164 -25.20 -6.88 -2.31
N PRO A 165 -24.86 -6.25 -1.18
CA PRO A 165 -25.07 -6.85 0.13
C PRO A 165 -26.57 -6.92 0.44
N ILE A 166 -27.03 -8.06 0.94
CA ILE A 166 -28.39 -8.27 1.43
C ILE A 166 -28.31 -8.78 2.87
N SER A 167 -29.17 -8.24 3.73
CA SER A 167 -29.32 -8.68 5.12
C SER A 167 -30.61 -9.47 5.29
N GLY A 168 -30.52 -10.67 5.86
CA GLY A 168 -31.67 -11.53 6.16
C GLY A 168 -31.39 -12.42 7.37
N GLU A 169 -32.38 -12.60 8.25
CA GLU A 169 -32.28 -13.48 9.44
C GLU A 169 -31.03 -13.28 10.32
N GLY A 170 -30.50 -12.06 10.40
CA GLY A 170 -29.30 -11.75 11.18
C GLY A 170 -27.98 -12.17 10.54
N GLN A 171 -28.00 -12.57 9.26
CA GLN A 171 -26.83 -12.82 8.44
C GLN A 171 -26.74 -11.80 7.30
N ASN A 172 -25.52 -11.39 6.99
CA ASN A 172 -25.22 -10.61 5.78
C ASN A 172 -24.70 -11.58 4.72
N PHE A 173 -25.29 -11.53 3.54
CA PHE A 173 -24.85 -12.28 2.36
C PHE A 173 -24.68 -11.33 1.20
N CYS A 174 -23.87 -11.73 0.21
CA CYS A 174 -23.78 -10.98 -1.02
C CYS A 174 -24.62 -11.64 -2.10
N ALA A 175 -25.48 -10.86 -2.75
CA ALA A 175 -26.26 -11.34 -3.89
C ALA A 175 -25.55 -11.14 -5.23
N GLN A 176 -24.53 -10.29 -5.28
CA GLN A 176 -23.76 -10.04 -6.49
C GLN A 176 -22.30 -9.71 -6.16
N TYR A 177 -21.40 -10.52 -6.72
CA TYR A 177 -19.96 -10.28 -6.68
C TYR A 177 -19.49 -9.71 -8.01
N MET A 178 -18.49 -8.83 -7.92
CA MET A 178 -17.59 -8.47 -9.00
C MET A 178 -16.17 -8.77 -8.49
N SER A 179 -15.19 -8.96 -9.36
CA SER A 179 -13.81 -9.20 -8.92
C SER A 179 -12.83 -8.23 -9.54
N THR A 180 -11.71 -7.97 -8.87
CA THR A 180 -10.62 -7.18 -9.45
C THR A 180 -9.95 -7.94 -10.59
N VAL A 181 -9.28 -7.22 -11.50
CA VAL A 181 -8.71 -7.76 -12.76
C VAL A 181 -7.83 -8.99 -12.58
N MET A 182 -7.18 -9.13 -11.43
CA MET A 182 -6.28 -10.25 -11.12
C MET A 182 -7.00 -11.53 -10.67
N ASP A 183 -8.32 -11.57 -10.58
CA ASP A 183 -9.02 -12.80 -10.19
C ASP A 183 -8.92 -13.85 -11.30
N GLY A 184 -8.20 -14.95 -11.07
CA GLY A 184 -8.03 -16.04 -12.03
C GLY A 184 -9.31 -16.84 -12.31
N ASN A 185 -10.38 -16.65 -11.53
CA ASN A 185 -11.61 -17.42 -11.67
C ASN A 185 -12.57 -16.82 -12.70
N ALA A 186 -13.02 -17.63 -13.67
CA ALA A 186 -13.98 -17.22 -14.70
C ALA A 186 -15.43 -17.09 -14.18
N GLY A 187 -15.70 -17.44 -12.91
CA GLY A 187 -17.03 -17.46 -12.32
C GLY A 187 -17.60 -16.09 -11.93
N VAL A 188 -16.77 -15.04 -11.88
CA VAL A 188 -17.15 -13.69 -11.45
C VAL A 188 -16.70 -12.67 -12.49
N SER A 189 -17.56 -11.71 -12.81
CA SER A 189 -17.19 -10.64 -13.75
C SER A 189 -16.13 -9.75 -13.14
N ARG A 190 -15.03 -9.56 -13.88
CA ARG A 190 -13.95 -8.67 -13.48
C ARG A 190 -14.29 -7.22 -13.74
N VAL A 191 -13.77 -6.34 -12.89
CA VAL A 191 -13.67 -4.90 -13.13
C VAL A 191 -12.22 -4.57 -13.43
N LEU A 192 -11.99 -3.61 -14.34
CA LEU A 192 -10.65 -3.11 -14.67
C LEU A 192 -10.10 -2.28 -13.50
N ARG A 193 -9.67 -2.99 -12.45
CA ARG A 193 -9.04 -2.48 -11.23
C ARG A 193 -8.18 -3.57 -10.59
N PHE A 194 -6.99 -3.21 -10.16
CA PHE A 194 -6.19 -3.96 -9.20
C PHE A 194 -6.74 -3.74 -7.79
N SER A 195 -6.57 -4.73 -6.92
CA SER A 195 -7.08 -4.69 -5.56
C SER A 195 -6.36 -3.65 -4.70
N ASN A 196 -7.14 -2.84 -3.97
CA ASN A 196 -6.66 -1.80 -3.06
C ASN A 196 -7.70 -1.50 -1.97
N PRO A 197 -7.36 -1.57 -0.67
CA PRO A 197 -8.29 -1.20 0.41
C PRO A 197 -8.75 0.26 0.36
N GLU A 198 -7.93 1.16 -0.20
CA GLU A 198 -8.26 2.58 -0.33
C GLU A 198 -8.97 2.90 -1.67
N GLY A 199 -8.98 1.96 -2.61
CA GLY A 199 -9.68 2.08 -3.89
C GLY A 199 -11.15 1.66 -3.77
N LEU A 200 -12.08 2.44 -4.32
CA LEU A 200 -13.53 2.21 -4.21
C LEU A 200 -14.21 1.95 -5.56
N TYR A 201 -14.88 0.82 -5.72
CA TYR A 201 -15.78 0.55 -6.85
C TYR A 201 -17.23 0.60 -6.37
N GLN A 202 -18.02 1.54 -6.91
CA GLN A 202 -19.41 1.78 -6.47
C GLN A 202 -19.53 1.94 -4.94
N GLU A 203 -18.61 2.69 -4.34
CA GLU A 203 -18.50 2.93 -2.88
C GLU A 203 -18.03 1.72 -2.05
N PHE A 204 -17.76 0.56 -2.67
CA PHE A 204 -17.19 -0.60 -1.99
C PHE A 204 -15.68 -0.66 -2.16
N ALA A 205 -14.96 -0.92 -1.06
CA ALA A 205 -13.52 -1.15 -1.10
C ALA A 205 -13.17 -2.30 -2.04
N THR A 206 -12.10 -2.12 -2.81
CA THR A 206 -11.62 -3.08 -3.81
C THR A 206 -10.52 -3.99 -3.29
N GLY A 207 -10.29 -4.00 -1.97
CA GLY A 207 -9.22 -4.78 -1.37
C GLY A 207 -9.23 -4.73 0.16
N THR A 208 -8.24 -5.40 0.74
CA THR A 208 -7.92 -5.37 2.17
C THR A 208 -6.40 -5.23 2.31
N GLU A 209 -5.86 -5.31 3.52
CA GLU A 209 -4.40 -5.32 3.71
C GLU A 209 -3.71 -6.45 2.93
N ASP A 210 -4.29 -7.64 2.92
CA ASP A 210 -3.77 -8.82 2.20
C ASP A 210 -4.12 -8.76 0.70
N HIS A 211 -5.31 -8.27 0.37
CA HIS A 211 -5.78 -8.15 -1.00
C HIS A 211 -5.44 -6.76 -1.55
N ASN A 212 -4.14 -6.54 -1.79
CA ASN A 212 -3.59 -5.23 -2.15
C ASN A 212 -2.54 -5.32 -3.27
N ASN A 213 -2.99 -5.61 -4.49
CA ASN A 213 -2.15 -5.57 -5.68
C ASN A 213 -1.60 -4.16 -5.96
N ALA A 214 -2.34 -3.11 -5.62
CA ALA A 214 -1.90 -1.73 -5.83
C ALA A 214 -0.58 -1.40 -5.10
N ARG A 215 -0.40 -1.92 -3.88
CA ARG A 215 0.86 -1.77 -3.13
C ARG A 215 2.03 -2.45 -3.85
N MET A 216 1.81 -3.62 -4.44
CA MET A 216 2.85 -4.34 -5.18
C MET A 216 3.26 -3.58 -6.44
N ILE A 217 2.28 -3.10 -7.21
CA ILE A 217 2.52 -2.27 -8.39
C ILE A 217 3.34 -1.02 -8.04
N ALA A 218 3.03 -0.35 -6.93
CA ALA A 218 3.78 0.82 -6.48
C ALA A 218 5.27 0.51 -6.19
N GLN A 219 5.60 -0.75 -5.86
CA GLN A 219 6.96 -1.19 -5.55
C GLN A 219 7.73 -1.67 -6.79
N THR A 220 7.05 -2.24 -7.79
CA THR A 220 7.69 -2.87 -8.96
C THR A 220 7.65 -2.03 -10.22
N ALA A 221 6.68 -1.13 -10.36
CA ALA A 221 6.49 -0.37 -11.60
C ALA A 221 7.71 0.49 -11.95
N CYS A 222 8.30 1.18 -10.96
CA CYS A 222 9.48 2.02 -11.19
C CYS A 222 10.70 1.18 -11.61
N PRO A 223 11.11 0.11 -10.88
CA PRO A 223 12.20 -0.75 -11.33
C PRO A 223 12.01 -1.32 -12.73
N ILE A 224 10.79 -1.77 -13.07
CA ILE A 224 10.50 -2.33 -14.39
C ILE A 224 10.60 -1.27 -15.49
N SER A 225 10.17 -0.03 -15.23
CA SER A 225 10.22 1.07 -16.21
C SER A 225 11.63 1.50 -16.63
N LEU A 226 12.66 0.91 -16.03
CA LEU A 226 14.06 1.17 -16.34
C LEU A 226 14.69 0.10 -17.24
N PHE A 227 13.94 -0.94 -17.62
CA PHE A 227 14.47 -2.03 -18.44
C PHE A 227 14.66 -1.68 -19.91
N GLY A 228 14.03 -0.62 -20.42
CA GLY A 228 14.08 -0.27 -21.83
C GLY A 228 15.42 0.22 -22.39
N GLY A 229 16.49 0.43 -21.62
CA GLY A 229 17.71 1.09 -22.15
C GLY A 229 19.02 0.31 -21.99
N MET A 230 19.34 -0.66 -22.86
CA MET A 230 20.70 -1.19 -22.96
C MET A 230 21.64 -0.23 -23.73
N VAL A 231 22.88 -0.10 -23.26
CA VAL A 231 24.01 0.52 -24.00
C VAL A 231 25.05 -0.56 -24.33
N GLU A 232 25.94 -0.30 -25.29
CA GLU A 232 26.94 -1.27 -25.75
C GLU A 232 27.83 -1.76 -24.58
N GLY A 233 27.55 -2.97 -24.07
CA GLY A 233 28.19 -3.56 -22.89
C GLY A 233 27.23 -4.21 -21.87
N GLY A 234 25.92 -3.95 -21.95
CA GLY A 234 24.92 -4.46 -21.01
C GLY A 234 23.71 -3.53 -20.89
N PHE A 235 22.88 -3.75 -19.86
CA PHE A 235 21.96 -2.71 -19.42
C PHE A 235 22.77 -1.46 -19.11
N ALA A 236 22.32 -0.28 -19.56
CA ALA A 236 22.77 0.91 -18.86
C ALA A 236 22.38 0.66 -17.40
N ASP A 237 23.35 0.70 -16.49
CA ASP A 237 22.99 0.76 -15.08
C ASP A 237 21.95 1.88 -14.97
N PRO A 238 20.73 1.60 -14.47
CA PRO A 238 19.77 2.68 -14.27
C PRO A 238 20.47 3.78 -13.46
N PRO A 239 20.09 5.06 -13.58
CA PRO A 239 20.70 6.10 -12.75
C PRO A 239 20.65 5.65 -11.30
N PHE A 240 21.79 5.67 -10.60
CA PHE A 240 21.85 5.10 -9.26
C PHE A 240 20.70 5.65 -8.41
N ASN A 241 19.89 4.75 -7.88
CA ASN A 241 18.72 5.09 -7.11
C ASN A 241 18.59 4.16 -5.92
N ALA A 242 18.31 4.74 -4.75
CA ALA A 242 18.12 4.01 -3.51
C ALA A 242 16.82 4.46 -2.85
N ASN A 243 16.11 3.49 -2.28
CA ASN A 243 14.85 3.69 -1.59
C ASN A 243 14.94 3.16 -0.16
N ALA A 244 14.25 3.85 0.74
CA ALA A 244 14.16 3.48 2.14
C ALA A 244 12.81 2.84 2.43
N THR A 245 12.79 1.72 3.16
CA THR A 245 11.57 1.07 3.60
C THR A 245 11.62 0.74 5.08
N GLY A 246 10.45 0.65 5.72
CA GLY A 246 10.33 0.20 7.10
C GLY A 246 9.03 0.66 7.76
N PRO A 247 8.83 0.34 9.05
CA PRO A 247 7.65 0.73 9.80
C PRO A 247 7.52 2.26 9.92
N LEU A 248 6.38 2.81 9.48
CA LEU A 248 6.08 4.24 9.64
C LEU A 248 5.40 4.56 10.97
N TYR A 249 4.95 3.55 11.70
CA TYR A 249 4.37 3.66 13.03
C TYR A 249 5.26 2.91 14.02
N ILE A 250 5.82 3.65 14.97
CA ILE A 250 6.79 3.14 15.93
C ILE A 250 6.43 3.58 17.34
N TYR A 251 7.05 2.96 18.34
CA TYR A 251 6.76 3.23 19.73
C TYR A 251 7.99 2.97 20.60
N HIS A 252 8.10 3.73 21.67
CA HIS A 252 9.02 3.42 22.75
C HIS A 252 8.58 2.19 23.55
N ASP A 253 9.49 1.24 23.69
CA ASP A 253 9.37 0.07 24.57
C ASP A 253 10.75 -0.37 25.06
N ASN A 254 10.80 -1.10 26.18
CA ASN A 254 12.04 -1.60 26.76
C ASN A 254 12.58 -2.85 26.04
N ILE A 255 11.80 -3.40 25.09
CA ILE A 255 12.13 -4.61 24.35
C ILE A 255 11.67 -4.43 22.89
N GLY A 256 12.49 -4.87 21.95
CA GLY A 256 12.16 -4.88 20.52
C GLY A 256 12.88 -3.80 19.73
N SER A 257 12.71 -3.86 18.42
CA SER A 257 13.38 -2.98 17.47
C SER A 257 12.56 -2.85 16.19
N PHE A 258 12.79 -1.77 15.47
CA PHE A 258 12.24 -1.51 14.14
C PHE A 258 13.38 -1.58 13.13
N THR A 259 13.24 -2.47 12.15
CA THR A 259 14.22 -2.62 11.06
C THR A 259 13.77 -1.79 9.87
N TYR A 260 14.72 -1.06 9.30
CA TYR A 260 14.60 -0.32 8.06
C TYR A 260 15.64 -0.87 7.11
N SER A 261 15.25 -1.03 5.85
CA SER A 261 16.08 -1.64 4.83
C SER A 261 16.13 -0.75 3.61
N SER A 262 17.30 -0.69 2.98
CA SER A 262 17.46 -0.05 1.69
C SER A 262 17.21 -1.07 0.60
N TYR A 263 16.75 -0.59 -0.54
CA TYR A 263 16.91 -1.31 -1.80
C TYR A 263 17.41 -0.30 -2.82
N TYR A 264 18.25 -0.75 -3.75
CA TYR A 264 18.83 0.11 -4.75
C TYR A 264 18.80 -0.53 -6.13
N GLU A 265 18.92 0.31 -7.13
CA GLU A 265 19.10 -0.02 -8.53
C GLU A 265 20.21 0.86 -9.09
N GLY A 266 20.88 0.43 -10.16
CA GLY A 266 21.84 1.30 -10.85
C GLY A 266 23.24 1.32 -10.26
N CYS A 267 23.69 0.20 -9.70
CA CYS A 267 25.04 0.04 -9.16
C CYS A 267 25.44 -1.43 -9.25
N GLN A 268 25.42 -2.03 -10.45
CA GLN A 268 25.67 -3.47 -10.63
C GLN A 268 27.13 -3.87 -10.40
N ASP A 269 28.07 -3.04 -10.85
CA ASP A 269 29.51 -3.31 -10.74
C ASP A 269 30.17 -2.55 -9.58
N GLY A 270 29.43 -1.62 -8.95
CA GLY A 270 29.86 -0.81 -7.83
C GLY A 270 29.53 -1.39 -6.45
N ILE A 271 30.05 -0.71 -5.42
CA ILE A 271 29.66 -0.92 -4.03
C ILE A 271 28.72 0.21 -3.66
N VAL A 272 27.56 -0.12 -3.08
CA VAL A 272 26.69 0.90 -2.50
C VAL A 272 27.13 1.18 -1.07
N GLU A 273 27.39 2.45 -0.79
CA GLU A 273 27.61 2.96 0.55
C GLU A 273 26.30 3.51 1.09
N TYR A 274 25.96 3.13 2.32
CA TYR A 274 24.74 3.57 2.99
C TYR A 274 25.09 4.45 4.18
N HIS A 275 24.23 5.42 4.44
CA HIS A 275 24.25 6.20 5.67
C HIS A 275 22.80 6.43 6.12
N TRP A 276 22.43 5.69 7.15
CA TRP A 276 21.15 5.84 7.81
C TRP A 276 21.26 6.79 8.98
N GLU A 277 20.31 7.71 9.06
CA GLU A 277 20.25 8.68 10.13
C GLU A 277 18.82 8.87 10.61
N ILE A 278 18.68 9.28 11.88
CA ILE A 278 17.39 9.62 12.47
C ILE A 278 17.41 11.03 13.07
N SER A 279 16.31 11.73 12.88
CA SER A 279 16.03 13.04 13.48
C SER A 279 14.70 12.98 14.22
N TRP A 280 14.67 13.63 15.38
CA TRP A 280 13.47 13.80 16.19
C TRP A 280 13.09 15.28 16.38
N ASP A 281 13.81 16.17 15.71
CA ASP A 281 13.71 17.62 15.85
C ASP A 281 13.35 18.32 14.54
N HIS A 282 12.52 17.67 13.71
CA HIS A 282 12.11 18.15 12.39
C HIS A 282 13.28 18.34 11.41
N GLN A 283 14.21 17.37 11.38
CA GLN A 283 15.35 17.32 10.45
C GLN A 283 16.42 18.40 10.72
N ASN A 284 16.43 19.02 11.91
CA ASN A 284 17.45 20.01 12.27
C ASN A 284 18.78 19.33 12.67
N THR A 285 18.71 18.21 13.38
CA THR A 285 19.86 17.37 13.73
C THR A 285 19.58 15.91 13.41
N PHE A 286 20.60 15.24 12.88
CA PHE A 286 20.56 13.83 12.51
C PHE A 286 21.58 13.05 13.33
N GLN A 287 21.17 11.88 13.82
CA GLN A 287 22.00 10.93 14.52
C GLN A 287 22.18 9.70 13.64
N THR A 288 23.42 9.25 13.44
CA THR A 288 23.70 8.03 12.67
C THR A 288 23.07 6.81 13.33
N LEU A 289 22.31 6.04 12.55
CA LEU A 289 21.78 4.73 12.92
C LEU A 289 22.67 3.59 12.41
N SER A 290 23.09 3.65 11.15
CA SER A 290 23.83 2.56 10.49
C SER A 290 24.61 3.06 9.27
N TYR A 291 25.65 2.33 8.88
CA TYR A 291 26.30 2.44 7.57
C TYR A 291 26.11 1.17 6.73
N GLU A 292 25.33 0.22 7.23
CA GLU A 292 24.98 -1.01 6.53
C GLU A 292 23.70 -0.81 5.71
N GLU A 293 23.39 -1.76 4.84
CA GLU A 293 22.16 -1.80 4.03
C GLU A 293 20.90 -1.67 4.91
N ASP A 294 20.93 -2.35 6.07
CA ASP A 294 19.90 -2.26 7.08
C ASP A 294 20.26 -1.29 8.22
N ALA A 295 19.24 -0.62 8.74
CA ALA A 295 19.28 0.13 9.98
C ALA A 295 18.29 -0.43 10.99
N ILE A 296 18.73 -0.56 12.24
CA ILE A 296 17.89 -1.00 13.35
C ILE A 296 17.72 0.15 14.33
N LEU A 297 16.49 0.62 14.47
CA LEU A 297 16.11 1.53 15.54
C LEU A 297 15.61 0.70 16.72
N GLN A 298 16.34 0.68 17.83
CA GLN A 298 15.85 0.00 19.03
C GLN A 298 14.61 0.73 19.55
N ALA A 299 13.61 -0.01 20.02
CA ALA A 299 12.40 0.61 20.56
C ALA A 299 12.72 1.51 21.77
N VAL A 300 13.78 1.19 22.52
CA VAL A 300 14.23 2.03 23.65
C VAL A 300 14.78 3.39 23.22
N ASP A 301 15.29 3.51 21.99
CA ASP A 301 15.88 4.74 21.45
C ASP A 301 14.82 5.67 20.83
N VAL A 302 13.58 5.18 20.66
CA VAL A 302 12.44 6.02 20.29
C VAL A 302 12.15 6.97 21.46
N PRO A 303 12.23 8.30 21.31
CA PRO A 303 11.95 9.23 22.39
C PRO A 303 10.50 9.06 22.82
N GLN A 304 10.23 8.97 24.11
CA GLN A 304 8.83 8.81 24.52
C GLN A 304 7.99 10.04 24.18
N ASN A 305 8.59 11.22 23.98
CA ASN A 305 7.95 12.54 23.89
C ASN A 305 7.96 13.24 22.54
N GLN A 306 8.52 12.65 21.50
CA GLN A 306 8.54 13.26 20.17
C GLN A 306 7.51 12.58 19.26
N PRO A 307 6.40 13.26 18.89
CA PRO A 307 5.29 12.63 18.14
C PRO A 307 5.69 12.25 16.71
N THR A 308 6.73 12.88 16.18
CA THR A 308 7.20 12.66 14.82
C THR A 308 8.71 12.49 14.81
N GLY A 309 9.17 11.50 14.07
CA GLY A 309 10.58 11.29 13.74
C GLY A 309 10.77 11.31 12.23
N PHE A 310 12.01 11.41 11.79
CA PHE A 310 12.40 11.31 10.40
C PHE A 310 13.60 10.39 10.30
N ILE A 311 13.50 9.32 9.50
CA ILE A 311 14.67 8.55 9.10
C ILE A 311 15.10 9.00 7.73
N ARG A 312 16.38 9.29 7.58
CA ARG A 312 17.02 9.61 6.31
C ARG A 312 17.95 8.46 5.92
N LEU A 313 17.80 8.00 4.69
CA LEU A 313 18.80 7.19 4.00
C LEU A 313 19.51 8.10 3.02
N THR A 314 20.82 8.21 3.15
CA THR A 314 21.71 8.64 2.08
C THR A 314 22.38 7.38 1.54
N ALA A 315 22.32 7.17 0.23
CA ALA A 315 23.09 6.13 -0.42
C ALA A 315 23.88 6.71 -1.58
N SER A 316 25.01 6.11 -1.90
CA SER A 316 25.84 6.45 -3.07
C SER A 316 26.47 5.20 -3.66
N CYS A 317 26.57 5.15 -4.98
CA CYS A 317 27.32 4.10 -5.67
C CYS A 317 28.78 4.51 -5.81
N THR A 318 29.74 3.58 -5.69
CA THR A 318 31.17 3.92 -5.89
C THR A 318 31.54 4.24 -7.35
N GLU A 319 30.71 3.82 -8.30
CA GLU A 319 30.97 3.99 -9.74
C GLU A 319 30.29 5.24 -10.33
N GLU A 320 29.20 5.70 -9.69
CA GLU A 320 28.50 6.93 -10.05
C GLU A 320 28.52 7.91 -8.88
N PRO A 321 28.97 9.17 -9.06
CA PRO A 321 29.06 10.15 -7.96
C PRO A 321 27.70 10.66 -7.46
N ASP A 322 26.59 10.07 -7.91
CA ASP A 322 25.25 10.53 -7.60
C ASP A 322 24.80 9.99 -6.23
N GLU A 323 24.45 10.92 -5.35
CA GLU A 323 23.96 10.64 -4.00
C GLU A 323 22.44 10.67 -4.01
N VAL A 324 21.81 9.59 -3.53
CA VAL A 324 20.37 9.51 -3.40
C VAL A 324 19.95 9.61 -1.95
N VAL A 325 19.08 10.58 -1.68
CA VAL A 325 18.53 10.84 -0.36
C VAL A 325 17.06 10.46 -0.33
N ARG A 326 16.66 9.73 0.71
CA ARG A 326 15.27 9.36 1.00
C ARG A 326 14.94 9.64 2.44
N VAL A 327 13.73 10.16 2.68
CA VAL A 327 13.27 10.51 4.02
C VAL A 327 11.93 9.84 4.29
N LEU A 328 11.88 9.06 5.36
CA LEU A 328 10.66 8.46 5.91
C LEU A 328 10.21 9.30 7.11
N GLN A 329 8.97 9.76 7.09
CA GLN A 329 8.35 10.37 8.27
C GLN A 329 7.75 9.27 9.16
N LEU A 330 8.16 9.24 10.42
CA LEU A 330 7.72 8.28 11.42
C LEU A 330 6.68 8.91 12.34
N THR A 331 5.66 8.14 12.67
CA THR A 331 4.66 8.46 13.68
C THR A 331 4.97 7.67 14.94
N ASN A 332 5.28 8.38 16.04
CA ASN A 332 5.61 7.75 17.31
C ASN A 332 4.40 7.68 18.24
N TRP A 333 3.86 6.47 18.38
CA TRP A 333 2.69 6.20 19.21
C TRP A 333 2.94 6.36 20.71
N SER A 334 4.18 6.24 21.18
CA SER A 334 4.49 6.51 22.60
C SER A 334 4.35 7.98 22.94
N ALA A 335 4.63 8.86 21.98
CA ALA A 335 4.50 10.31 22.13
C ALA A 335 3.13 10.87 21.73
N TRP A 336 2.36 10.12 20.94
CA TRP A 336 1.03 10.52 20.49
C TRP A 336 0.02 10.74 21.64
N ASN A 337 0.32 10.20 22.83
CA ASN A 337 -0.46 10.38 24.06
C ASN A 337 0.15 11.38 25.06
N LEU A 338 1.25 12.07 24.73
CA LEU A 338 1.87 13.03 25.64
C LEU A 338 1.28 14.43 25.45
N LYS A 339 0.72 14.95 26.54
CA LYS A 339 0.36 16.37 26.64
C LYS A 339 1.65 17.18 26.81
N ILE A 340 1.84 18.17 25.96
CA ILE A 340 2.85 19.22 26.13
C ILE A 340 2.48 20.00 27.40
N ASP A 341 3.30 19.91 28.45
CA ASP A 341 3.34 20.90 29.52
C ASP A 341 4.06 22.14 28.97
N PRO A 342 3.46 23.33 28.95
CA PRO A 342 4.10 24.54 28.42
C PRO A 342 5.36 24.99 29.17
N ASN A 343 5.70 24.40 30.33
CA ASN A 343 6.78 24.85 31.20
C ASN A 343 7.78 23.74 31.58
N GLY A 344 8.24 22.96 30.60
CA GLY A 344 8.95 21.69 30.82
C GLY A 344 10.10 21.65 31.85
N GLU A 345 10.30 20.46 32.42
CA GLU A 345 11.58 19.84 32.79
C GLU A 345 11.35 18.33 33.02
N ASP A 346 12.37 17.52 32.72
CA ASP A 346 12.36 16.06 32.52
C ASP A 346 11.69 15.21 33.62
N SER A 347 10.84 14.25 33.23
CA SER A 347 10.49 13.06 34.04
C SER A 347 9.59 12.07 33.28
N TYR A 348 10.17 10.95 32.83
CA TYR A 348 9.47 9.82 32.20
C TYR A 348 8.88 8.86 33.26
N ALA A 349 7.61 8.48 33.13
CA ALA A 349 7.07 7.27 33.74
C ALA A 349 5.86 6.70 32.98
N VAL A 350 5.89 5.37 32.86
CA VAL A 350 5.04 4.48 32.06
C VAL A 350 3.66 4.19 32.70
N ARG A 351 2.70 3.88 31.82
CA ARG A 351 1.41 3.16 31.99
C ARG A 351 0.29 3.81 32.81
N SER A 352 -0.77 4.09 32.05
CA SER A 352 -2.19 3.96 32.38
C SER A 352 -2.73 4.72 33.60
N SER A 353 -3.62 5.66 33.29
CA SER A 353 -4.66 6.25 34.14
C SER A 353 -4.22 7.25 35.23
N ARG A 354 -4.64 8.52 35.08
CA ARG A 354 -5.72 9.22 35.83
C ARG A 354 -5.46 10.73 36.02
N ARG A 355 -6.55 11.43 36.41
CA ARG A 355 -6.81 12.88 36.46
C ARG A 355 -5.90 13.71 37.40
N VAL A 356 -5.76 15.00 37.09
CA VAL A 356 -5.23 16.06 38.00
C VAL A 356 -6.35 17.06 38.35
N LYS A 357 -6.55 17.35 39.64
CA LYS A 357 -7.14 18.61 40.11
C LYS A 357 -6.39 19.10 41.35
N ALA A 358 -6.14 20.41 41.36
CA ALA A 358 -5.43 21.23 42.34
C ALA A 358 -5.20 20.65 43.75
N GLY A 359 -3.94 20.31 44.03
CA GLY A 359 -3.30 20.76 45.27
C GLY A 359 -3.22 19.81 46.47
N ARG A 360 -3.45 18.50 46.34
CA ARG A 360 -3.02 17.51 47.36
C ARG A 360 -3.00 16.07 46.84
N ILE A 361 -1.91 15.37 47.10
CA ILE A 361 -1.70 13.93 46.81
C ILE A 361 -2.29 13.14 47.98
N SER A 362 -3.24 12.25 47.68
CA SER A 362 -3.72 11.20 48.59
C SER A 362 -3.80 9.90 47.79
N GLU A 363 -3.08 8.87 48.25
CA GLU A 363 -3.27 7.49 47.80
C GLU A 363 -4.64 7.02 48.28
N THR A 364 -5.57 6.75 47.37
CA THR A 364 -6.72 5.86 47.62
C THR A 364 -7.41 5.48 46.31
N SER A 365 -7.80 4.22 46.25
CA SER A 365 -8.68 3.59 45.26
C SER A 365 -10.00 4.34 45.04
N ASP A 366 -10.51 4.25 43.81
CA ASP A 366 -11.87 4.58 43.35
C ASP A 366 -12.38 6.03 43.45
N GLU A 367 -12.68 6.62 42.28
CA GLU A 367 -13.88 7.44 41.98
C GLU A 367 -13.76 8.14 40.59
N GLY A 368 -14.50 7.63 39.59
CA GLY A 368 -14.93 8.38 38.40
C GLY A 368 -14.15 8.19 37.11
N ALA A 369 -14.10 6.96 36.60
CA ALA A 369 -13.68 6.72 35.22
C ALA A 369 -14.67 7.36 34.24
N LEU A 370 -14.15 8.02 33.21
CA LEU A 370 -14.88 8.46 32.02
C LEU A 370 -14.37 7.61 30.87
N SER A 371 -15.26 6.95 30.15
CA SER A 371 -14.97 6.13 28.98
C SER A 371 -15.65 6.72 27.75
N ILE A 372 -15.06 6.45 26.59
CA ILE A 372 -15.64 6.78 25.29
C ILE A 372 -15.72 5.53 24.44
N PHE A 373 -16.84 5.35 23.75
CA PHE A 373 -17.01 4.24 22.83
C PHE A 373 -18.11 4.55 21.78
N PRO A 374 -18.03 3.95 20.58
CA PRO A 374 -16.85 3.29 20.04
C PRO A 374 -15.75 4.32 19.75
N ASN A 375 -14.49 3.90 19.74
CA ASN A 375 -13.36 4.71 19.25
C ASN A 375 -12.39 3.74 18.56
N PRO A 376 -12.33 3.69 17.21
CA PRO A 376 -12.90 4.66 16.26
C PRO A 376 -14.44 4.75 16.25
N VAL A 377 -14.97 5.94 16.02
CA VAL A 377 -16.41 6.26 15.99
C VAL A 377 -16.90 6.54 14.57
N LYS A 378 -18.05 5.99 14.20
CA LYS A 378 -18.67 6.21 12.88
C LYS A 378 -19.69 7.33 12.87
N ASN A 379 -20.78 7.17 13.62
CA ASN A 379 -21.88 8.14 13.61
C ASN A 379 -22.17 8.73 14.99
N ILE A 380 -22.09 7.91 16.05
CA ILE A 380 -22.47 8.32 17.40
C ILE A 380 -21.36 7.94 18.36
N LEU A 381 -20.80 8.93 19.05
CA LEU A 381 -19.85 8.75 20.13
C LEU A 381 -20.61 8.74 21.46
N TYR A 382 -20.45 7.68 22.24
CA TYR A 382 -20.96 7.61 23.61
C TYR A 382 -19.84 7.97 24.59
N ILE A 383 -20.22 8.76 25.58
CA ILE A 383 -19.40 9.12 26.73
C ILE A 383 -20.12 8.56 27.95
N GLU A 384 -19.43 7.76 28.75
CA GLU A 384 -19.99 7.16 29.96
C GLU A 384 -19.10 7.50 31.16
N SER A 385 -19.70 7.79 32.31
CA SER A 385 -18.99 7.96 33.57
C SER A 385 -19.52 7.06 34.66
N GLU A 386 -18.62 6.35 35.33
CA GLU A 386 -19.00 5.38 36.36
C GLU A 386 -19.49 6.03 37.66
N THR A 387 -19.14 7.30 37.94
CA THR A 387 -19.46 7.94 39.24
C THR A 387 -19.89 9.40 39.15
N VAL A 388 -20.00 9.98 37.95
CA VAL A 388 -20.35 11.40 37.77
C VAL A 388 -21.59 11.51 36.88
N ALA A 389 -22.64 12.17 37.37
CA ALA A 389 -23.75 12.57 36.54
C ALA A 389 -23.24 13.59 35.49
N LEU A 390 -23.40 13.28 34.20
CA LEU A 390 -22.81 14.08 33.11
C LEU A 390 -23.52 15.42 32.89
N ASN A 391 -24.58 15.70 33.65
CA ASN A 391 -25.33 16.96 33.62
C ASN A 391 -24.55 18.16 34.14
N ASP A 392 -23.52 17.93 34.96
CA ASP A 392 -22.64 19.00 35.45
C ASP A 392 -21.52 19.36 34.47
N LEU A 393 -21.45 18.70 33.30
CA LEU A 393 -20.58 19.14 32.21
C LEU A 393 -21.13 20.48 31.70
N LEU A 394 -20.29 21.51 31.74
CA LEU A 394 -20.54 22.86 31.22
C LEU A 394 -20.36 22.91 29.71
N GLU A 395 -19.33 22.24 29.16
CA GLU A 395 -19.00 22.29 27.73
C GLU A 395 -18.53 20.92 27.21
N VAL A 396 -18.87 20.65 25.95
CA VAL A 396 -18.47 19.45 25.19
C VAL A 396 -18.05 19.95 23.81
N ASN A 397 -16.75 20.01 23.59
CA ASN A 397 -16.15 20.57 22.38
C ASN A 397 -15.32 19.49 21.68
N LEU A 398 -15.20 19.58 20.36
CA LEU A 398 -14.39 18.65 19.59
C LEU A 398 -13.51 19.45 18.65
N TYR A 399 -12.22 19.14 18.61
CA TYR A 399 -11.25 19.89 17.82
C TYR A 399 -10.63 18.98 16.78
N SER A 400 -10.60 19.39 15.52
CA SER A 400 -9.78 18.70 14.53
C SER A 400 -8.29 18.92 14.81
N VAL A 401 -7.43 18.07 14.27
CA VAL A 401 -5.96 18.26 14.35
C VAL A 401 -5.48 19.56 13.67
N GLN A 402 -6.29 20.15 12.80
CA GLN A 402 -6.05 21.48 12.22
C GLN A 402 -6.58 22.63 13.11
N GLY A 403 -7.08 22.34 14.31
CA GLY A 403 -7.57 23.32 15.29
C GLY A 403 -8.99 23.83 15.04
N THR A 404 -9.74 23.22 14.11
CA THR A 404 -11.14 23.60 13.87
C THR A 404 -12.01 23.08 15.02
N ARG A 405 -12.72 24.00 15.70
CA ARG A 405 -13.63 23.67 16.80
C ARG A 405 -15.03 23.37 16.28
N TYR A 406 -15.59 22.27 16.78
CA TYR A 406 -16.96 21.84 16.55
C TYR A 406 -17.71 21.88 17.89
N ASP A 407 -18.81 22.62 17.91
CA ASP A 407 -19.69 22.78 19.07
C ASP A 407 -20.88 21.83 18.95
N PHE A 408 -21.20 21.13 20.05
CA PHE A 408 -22.31 20.19 20.08
C PHE A 408 -23.36 20.58 21.11
N HIS A 409 -24.62 20.39 20.73
CA HIS A 409 -25.72 20.41 21.69
C HIS A 409 -25.75 19.09 22.45
N LYS A 410 -25.70 19.16 23.78
CA LYS A 410 -25.77 17.99 24.67
C LYS A 410 -27.14 17.33 24.53
N ASN A 411 -27.17 16.10 24.01
CA ASN A 411 -28.37 15.27 24.04
C ASN A 411 -28.32 14.36 25.26
N LEU A 412 -28.87 14.86 26.36
CA LEU A 412 -28.96 14.12 27.62
C LEU A 412 -30.16 13.18 27.59
N LEU A 413 -29.93 11.90 27.89
CA LEU A 413 -31.00 10.90 27.93
C LEU A 413 -31.92 11.09 29.16
N SER A 414 -31.42 11.68 30.26
CA SER A 414 -32.20 12.08 31.45
C SER A 414 -31.43 13.03 32.40
N GLU A 415 -32.14 13.68 33.33
CA GLU A 415 -31.59 14.59 34.35
C GLU A 415 -30.63 13.94 35.38
N GLN A 416 -30.36 12.64 35.29
CA GLN A 416 -29.33 11.96 36.09
C GLN A 416 -28.46 11.00 35.26
N SER A 417 -28.40 11.15 33.93
CA SER A 417 -27.67 10.19 33.11
C SER A 417 -26.15 10.26 33.34
N THR A 418 -25.57 9.09 33.57
CA THR A 418 -24.12 8.83 33.54
C THR A 418 -23.60 8.63 32.11
N GLN A 419 -24.47 8.77 31.11
CA GLN A 419 -24.17 8.57 29.70
C GLN A 419 -24.66 9.75 28.86
N LEU A 420 -23.82 10.19 27.92
CA LEU A 420 -24.07 11.24 26.95
C LEU A 420 -23.72 10.70 25.56
N SER A 421 -24.48 11.07 24.53
CA SER A 421 -24.12 10.80 23.14
C SER A 421 -23.88 12.08 22.35
N ILE A 422 -22.96 12.00 21.40
CA ILE A 422 -22.64 13.06 20.44
C ILE A 422 -22.78 12.48 19.04
N ASP A 423 -23.56 13.15 18.19
CA ASP A 423 -23.62 12.82 16.76
C ASP A 423 -22.42 13.45 16.04
N VAL A 424 -21.60 12.59 15.46
CA VAL A 424 -20.41 12.95 14.69
C VAL A 424 -20.55 12.54 13.22
N GLY A 425 -21.72 12.04 12.80
CA GLY A 425 -21.96 11.47 11.47
C GLY A 425 -21.86 12.44 10.30
N SER A 426 -21.81 13.75 10.58
CA SER A 426 -21.64 14.81 9.57
C SER A 426 -20.22 15.39 9.52
N MET A 427 -19.30 14.84 10.31
CA MET A 427 -17.91 15.29 10.36
C MET A 427 -17.11 14.67 9.21
N VAL A 428 -15.87 15.13 9.00
CA VAL A 428 -14.97 14.51 8.02
C VAL A 428 -14.20 13.39 8.74
N PRO A 429 -13.88 12.25 8.11
CA PRO A 429 -13.05 11.23 8.73
C PRO A 429 -11.69 11.82 9.15
N GLY A 430 -11.17 11.39 10.28
CA GLY A 430 -9.87 11.85 10.77
C GLY A 430 -9.73 11.85 12.28
N PHE A 431 -8.66 12.47 12.75
CA PHE A 431 -8.32 12.56 14.16
C PHE A 431 -8.89 13.83 14.79
N TYR A 432 -9.46 13.66 15.98
CA TYR A 432 -10.05 14.75 16.74
C TYR A 432 -9.75 14.63 18.24
N ILE A 433 -9.84 15.74 18.95
CA ILE A 433 -9.72 15.82 20.40
C ILE A 433 -11.06 16.22 20.98
N LEU A 434 -11.67 15.33 21.77
CA LEU A 434 -12.86 15.61 22.56
C LEU A 434 -12.45 16.30 23.87
N GLU A 435 -13.01 17.47 24.13
CA GLU A 435 -12.86 18.23 25.37
C GLU A 435 -14.19 18.22 26.14
N LEU A 436 -14.14 17.77 27.39
CA LEU A 436 -15.27 17.79 28.31
C LEU A 436 -14.90 18.63 29.53
N LYS A 437 -15.69 19.65 29.81
CA LYS A 437 -15.46 20.57 30.92
C LYS A 437 -16.64 20.55 31.87
N SER A 438 -16.41 20.37 33.16
CA SER A 438 -17.37 20.66 34.24
C SER A 438 -16.91 21.88 35.04
N ALA A 439 -17.74 22.34 35.99
CA ALA A 439 -17.36 23.41 36.92
C ALA A 439 -16.05 23.11 37.67
N GLU A 440 -15.70 21.82 37.75
CA GLU A 440 -14.64 21.34 38.59
C GLU A 440 -13.57 20.55 37.84
N ARG A 441 -13.80 20.04 36.64
CA ARG A 441 -12.88 19.09 36.00
C ARG A 441 -12.81 19.33 34.50
N TYR A 442 -11.66 18.98 33.91
CA TYR A 442 -11.43 18.99 32.47
C TYR A 442 -10.96 17.62 32.01
N PHE A 443 -11.51 17.14 30.90
CA PHE A 443 -11.13 15.89 30.26
C PHE A 443 -10.82 16.16 28.80
N HIS A 444 -9.75 15.54 28.33
CA HIS A 444 -9.38 15.54 26.92
C HIS A 444 -9.19 14.09 26.51
N LEU A 445 -9.89 13.66 25.46
CA LEU A 445 -9.89 12.29 24.98
C LEU A 445 -9.68 12.31 23.46
N PRO A 446 -8.68 11.60 22.92
CA PRO A 446 -8.52 11.49 21.48
C PRO A 446 -9.61 10.60 20.91
N ILE A 447 -10.15 10.98 19.76
CA ILE A 447 -11.13 10.20 19.01
C ILE A 447 -10.74 10.11 17.54
N ILE A 448 -11.08 8.99 16.91
CA ILE A 448 -10.92 8.79 15.47
C ILE A 448 -12.32 8.70 14.88
N ILE A 449 -12.67 9.58 13.95
CA ILE A 449 -13.93 9.50 13.20
C ILE A 449 -13.66 8.74 11.90
N VAL A 450 -14.43 7.67 11.67
CA VAL A 450 -14.34 6.80 10.49
C VAL A 450 -15.73 6.68 9.86
N HIS A 451 -15.94 7.21 8.65
CA HIS A 451 -17.24 7.11 7.96
C HIS A 451 -17.29 5.91 7.03
#